data_AF-A0A933FCF7-F1
#
_entry.id   AF-A0A933FCF7-F1
#
_cell.length_a   1.000
_cell.length_b   1.000
_cell.length_c   1.000
_cell.angle_alpha   90.00
_cell.angle_beta   90.00
_cell.angle_gamma   90.00
#
_symmetry.space_group_name_H-M   'P 1'
#
loop_
_entity.id
_entity.type
_entity.pdbx_description
1 polymer ?
#
loop_
_entity_poly.entity_id
_entity_poly.type
_entity_poly.pdbx_seq_one_letter_code
_entity_poly.pdbx_strand_id
1 'polypeptide(L)'
;TTQSGGGLTPVTTDEVAVYVIPLMTALKFYPATRPGDPLEPYLLAGVGFAFGVEDSDSGTGIAQGFGFKAGSGLDWRLSPAFALTLGARYQWLKFFEGDPGGMETFKGFGFDAGLTYRFQYQ
;
A
#
# COMPACT_ATOMS: atom_id res chain seq x y z
N THR A 1 -22.83 2.71 -52.85
CA THR A 1 -21.73 1.98 -53.53
C THR A 1 -20.44 2.39 -52.82
N THR A 2 -20.03 1.78 -51.70
CA THR A 2 -19.18 0.57 -51.52
C THR A 2 -17.84 0.70 -52.25
N GLN A 3 -16.63 0.66 -51.65
CA GLN A 3 -15.99 -0.24 -50.65
C GLN A 3 -15.17 0.58 -49.60
N SER A 4 -15.19 0.30 -48.29
CA SER A 4 -14.51 -0.76 -47.51
C SER A 4 -12.97 -0.79 -47.65
N GLY A 5 -12.28 -0.09 -46.75
CA GLY A 5 -10.87 -0.29 -46.43
C GLY A 5 -10.72 -0.32 -44.92
N GLY A 6 -10.74 -1.51 -44.33
CA GLY A 6 -10.49 -1.72 -42.91
C GLY A 6 -9.07 -1.32 -42.57
N GLY A 7 -8.90 -0.09 -42.07
CA GLY A 7 -7.68 0.35 -41.45
C GLY A 7 -7.56 -0.34 -40.10
N LEU A 8 -6.65 -1.30 -40.01
CA LEU A 8 -6.06 -1.68 -38.74
C LEU A 8 -5.33 -0.44 -38.23
N THR A 9 -6.02 0.45 -37.52
CA THR A 9 -5.36 1.43 -36.66
C THR A 9 -4.52 0.60 -35.69
N PRO A 10 -3.18 0.78 -35.66
CA PRO A 10 -2.39 0.22 -34.59
C PRO A 10 -2.98 0.81 -33.30
N VAL A 11 -3.57 -0.04 -32.47
CA VAL A 11 -3.82 0.33 -31.09
C VAL A 11 -2.43 0.34 -30.47
N THR A 12 -1.76 1.48 -30.50
CA THR A 12 -0.59 1.72 -29.66
C THR A 12 -1.12 1.52 -28.25
N THR A 13 -0.75 0.41 -27.63
CA THR A 13 -1.10 0.16 -26.25
C THR A 13 -0.18 1.07 -25.46
N ASP A 14 -0.61 2.32 -25.27
CA ASP A 14 0.12 3.28 -24.45
C ASP A 14 0.22 2.69 -23.05
N GLU A 15 1.45 2.34 -22.66
CA GLU A 15 1.74 1.72 -21.38
C GLU A 15 1.76 2.83 -20.32
N VAL A 16 0.60 3.13 -19.74
CA VAL A 16 0.49 4.11 -18.66
C VAL A 16 1.00 3.49 -17.38
N ALA A 17 2.12 4.00 -16.85
CA ALA A 17 2.68 3.55 -15.59
C ALA A 17 2.02 4.30 -14.43
N VAL A 18 1.36 3.55 -13.55
CA VAL A 18 0.64 4.12 -12.40
C VAL A 18 1.26 3.63 -11.10
N TYR A 19 1.68 4.58 -10.27
CA TYR A 19 2.29 4.33 -8.97
C TYR A 19 1.38 4.86 -7.86
N VAL A 20 1.22 4.08 -6.80
CA VAL A 20 0.50 4.52 -5.60
C VAL A 20 1.45 4.51 -4.41
N ILE A 21 1.63 5.67 -3.80
CA ILE A 21 2.53 5.90 -2.66
C ILE A 21 1.67 6.20 -1.42
N PRO A 22 1.38 5.20 -0.58
CA PRO A 22 0.62 5.41 0.64
C PRO A 22 1.50 5.91 1.79
N LEU A 23 1.10 7.02 2.41
CA LEU A 23 1.71 7.59 3.61
C LEU A 23 0.75 7.41 4.79
N MET A 24 0.94 6.30 5.50
CA MET A 24 0.00 5.81 6.50
C MET A 24 0.55 5.84 7.91
N THR A 25 -0.14 6.51 8.81
CA THR A 25 0.10 6.44 10.25
C THR A 25 -0.76 5.32 10.84
N ALA A 26 -0.18 4.49 11.71
CA ALA A 26 -0.90 3.35 12.28
C ALA A 26 -0.54 3.07 13.73
N LEU A 27 -1.50 2.50 14.44
CA LEU A 27 -1.37 1.95 15.78
C LEU A 27 -1.23 0.42 15.68
N LYS A 28 -0.21 -0.11 16.35
CA LYS A 28 -0.05 -1.55 16.62
C LYS A 28 -0.49 -1.83 18.06
N PHE A 29 -1.40 -2.77 18.23
CA PHE A 29 -1.91 -3.22 19.53
C PHE A 29 -1.56 -4.69 19.75
N TYR A 30 -1.01 -5.03 20.92
CA TYR A 30 -0.56 -6.37 21.29
C TYR A 30 -1.50 -6.96 22.35
N PRO A 31 -2.59 -7.64 21.96
CA PRO A 31 -3.67 -7.99 22.89
C PRO A 31 -3.35 -9.15 23.84
N ALA A 32 -2.41 -10.02 23.49
CA ALA A 32 -2.24 -11.32 24.12
C ALA A 32 -0.85 -11.52 24.75
N THR A 33 0.01 -10.50 24.75
CA THR A 33 1.42 -10.62 25.17
C THR A 33 1.90 -9.42 25.95
N ARG A 34 3.02 -9.62 26.66
CA ARG A 34 3.72 -8.58 27.41
C ARG A 34 4.95 -8.12 26.64
N PRO A 35 5.40 -6.87 26.84
CA PRO A 35 6.68 -6.40 26.31
C PRO A 35 7.80 -7.32 26.82
N GLY A 36 8.35 -8.16 25.95
CA GLY A 36 9.30 -9.18 26.42
C GLY A 36 9.15 -10.53 25.75
N ASP A 37 7.91 -10.89 25.41
CA ASP A 37 7.60 -12.26 25.05
C ASP A 37 8.28 -12.65 23.73
N PRO A 38 8.72 -13.91 23.56
CA PRO A 38 9.41 -14.36 22.35
C PRO A 38 8.59 -14.13 21.07
N LEU A 39 7.28 -14.10 21.18
CA LEU A 39 6.33 -14.04 20.07
C LEU A 39 5.20 -13.11 20.47
N GLU A 40 5.10 -11.96 19.81
CA GLU A 40 4.19 -10.85 20.14
C GLU A 40 3.19 -10.65 18.97
N PRO A 41 2.00 -11.27 19.01
CA PRO A 41 0.97 -11.06 17.99
C PRO A 41 0.39 -9.66 18.13
N TYR A 42 0.11 -9.02 16.99
CA TYR A 42 -0.46 -7.68 16.96
C TYR A 42 -1.66 -7.54 16.03
N LEU A 43 -2.50 -6.57 16.36
CA LEU A 43 -3.47 -5.95 15.46
C LEU A 43 -2.92 -4.60 15.01
N LEU A 44 -3.20 -4.23 13.76
CA LEU A 44 -2.77 -2.98 13.14
C LEU A 44 -4.01 -2.24 12.65
N ALA A 45 -4.12 -0.95 12.96
CA ALA A 45 -5.10 -0.06 12.35
C ALA A 45 -4.45 1.30 12.07
N GLY A 46 -4.70 1.86 10.89
CA GLY A 46 -4.10 3.12 10.50
C GLY A 46 -4.90 3.87 9.46
N VAL A 47 -4.60 5.15 9.35
CA VAL A 47 -5.18 6.08 8.38
C VAL A 47 -4.09 6.97 7.82
N GLY A 48 -4.33 7.57 6.66
CA GLY A 48 -3.36 8.48 6.07
C GLY A 48 -3.63 8.83 4.63
N PHE A 49 -2.71 9.60 4.08
CA PHE A 49 -2.78 10.08 2.71
C PHE A 49 -2.19 9.07 1.74
N ALA A 50 -2.54 9.18 0.47
CA ALA A 50 -1.91 8.46 -0.62
C ALA A 50 -1.69 9.41 -1.80
N PHE A 51 -0.62 9.18 -2.54
CA PHE A 51 -0.34 9.89 -3.79
C PHE A 51 -0.38 8.88 -4.94
N GLY A 52 -1.24 9.13 -5.92
CA GLY A 52 -1.23 8.45 -7.21
C GLY A 52 -0.37 9.26 -8.16
N VAL A 53 0.61 8.63 -8.80
CA VAL A 53 1.43 9.23 -9.85
C VAL A 53 1.14 8.48 -11.13
N GLU A 54 0.67 9.21 -12.13
CA GLU A 54 0.43 8.69 -13.47
C GLU A 54 1.45 9.33 -14.41
N ASP A 55 2.23 8.50 -15.10
CA ASP A 55 3.17 8.97 -16.10
C ASP A 55 2.72 8.53 -17.49
N SER A 56 2.56 9.50 -18.39
CA SER A 56 2.08 9.32 -19.75
C SER A 56 2.91 10.18 -20.71
N ASP A 57 2.89 9.86 -22.01
CA ASP A 57 3.54 10.66 -23.05
C ASP A 57 3.04 12.12 -23.09
N SER A 58 1.85 12.38 -22.55
CA SER A 58 1.23 13.71 -22.46
C SER A 58 1.61 14.51 -21.21
N GLY A 59 2.30 13.89 -20.25
CA GLY A 59 2.75 14.49 -19.00
C GLY A 59 2.51 13.61 -17.77
N THR A 60 3.03 14.09 -16.63
CA THR A 60 2.90 13.44 -15.32
C THR A 60 1.76 14.07 -14.51
N GLY A 61 0.78 13.25 -14.11
CA GLY A 61 -0.32 13.63 -13.22
C GLY A 61 -0.07 13.17 -11.78
N ILE A 62 -0.46 14.01 -10.81
CA ILE A 62 -0.44 13.64 -9.38
C ILE A 62 -1.86 13.75 -8.82
N ALA A 63 -2.37 12.62 -8.33
CA ALA A 63 -3.65 12.52 -7.64
C ALA A 63 -3.41 12.37 -6.14
N GLN A 64 -4.15 13.12 -5.32
CA GLN A 64 -4.09 13.00 -3.86
C GLN A 64 -5.26 12.15 -3.39
N GLY A 65 -5.03 11.35 -2.35
CA GLY A 65 -6.04 10.49 -1.76
C GLY A 65 -5.88 10.33 -0.27
N PHE A 66 -6.86 9.67 0.33
CA PHE A 66 -6.88 9.31 1.74
C PHE A 66 -7.43 7.91 1.90
N GLY A 67 -7.02 7.23 2.95
CA GLY A 67 -7.45 5.87 3.20
C GLY A 67 -7.21 5.38 4.60
N PHE A 68 -7.58 4.12 4.80
CA PHE A 68 -7.29 3.38 6.00
C PHE A 68 -6.67 2.03 5.68
N LYS A 69 -5.96 1.48 6.67
CA LYS A 69 -5.47 0.11 6.64
C LYS A 69 -5.81 -0.56 7.96
N ALA A 70 -6.13 -1.84 7.88
CA ALA A 70 -6.28 -2.71 9.04
C ALA A 70 -5.53 -4.01 8.76
N GLY A 71 -5.01 -4.64 9.81
CA GLY A 71 -4.25 -5.87 9.64
C GLY A 71 -3.93 -6.54 10.95
N SER A 72 -3.20 -7.63 10.84
CA SER A 72 -2.70 -8.40 11.97
C SER A 72 -1.36 -9.00 11.59
N GLY A 73 -0.56 -9.30 12.60
CA GLY A 73 0.72 -9.94 12.37
C GLY A 73 1.34 -10.45 13.65
N LEU A 74 2.63 -10.74 13.54
CA LEU A 74 3.43 -11.37 14.55
C LEU A 74 4.83 -10.75 14.54
N ASP A 75 5.29 -10.32 15.71
CA ASP A 75 6.70 -9.98 15.94
C ASP A 75 7.36 -11.12 16.71
N TRP A 76 8.31 -11.83 16.08
CA TRP A 76 9.14 -12.86 16.70
C TRP A 76 10.46 -12.24 17.16
N ARG A 77 10.66 -12.15 18.47
CA ARG A 77 11.90 -11.66 19.06
C ARG A 77 13.05 -12.62 18.84
N LEU A 78 14.12 -12.09 18.26
CA LEU A 78 15.40 -12.78 18.14
C LEU A 78 16.35 -12.41 19.29
N SER A 79 16.21 -11.19 19.82
CA SER A 79 17.01 -10.67 20.92
C SER A 79 16.28 -9.56 21.68
N PRO A 80 16.88 -8.95 22.71
CA PRO A 80 16.33 -7.75 23.33
C PRO A 80 16.08 -6.60 22.34
N ALA A 81 16.93 -6.46 21.32
CA ALA A 81 16.93 -5.33 20.38
C ALA A 81 16.29 -5.65 19.02
N PHE A 82 16.23 -6.91 18.61
CA PHE A 82 15.78 -7.31 17.27
C PHE A 82 14.58 -8.25 17.30
N ALA A 83 13.67 -8.06 16.35
CA ALA A 83 12.54 -8.94 16.08
C ALA A 83 12.31 -9.11 14.57
N LEU A 84 11.83 -10.28 14.15
CA LEU A 84 11.29 -10.50 12.81
C LEU A 84 9.80 -10.21 12.83
N THR A 85 9.31 -9.46 11.85
CA THR A 85 7.90 -9.11 11.69
C THR A 85 7.34 -9.86 10.50
N LEU A 86 6.16 -10.47 10.68
CA LEU A 86 5.34 -11.03 9.62
C LEU A 86 3.90 -10.55 9.78
N GLY A 87 3.29 -10.04 8.72
CA GLY A 87 1.96 -9.44 8.79
C GLY A 87 1.15 -9.60 7.52
N ALA A 88 -0.16 -9.48 7.68
CA ALA A 88 -1.13 -9.35 6.63
C ALA A 88 -2.01 -8.14 6.90
N ARG A 89 -2.37 -7.42 5.84
CA ARG A 89 -3.17 -6.20 5.93
C ARG A 89 -4.14 -6.08 4.77
N TYR A 90 -5.25 -5.41 5.01
CA TYR A 90 -6.14 -4.88 4.00
C TYR A 90 -6.05 -3.36 4.00
N GLN A 91 -5.94 -2.77 2.81
CA GLN A 91 -5.91 -1.32 2.64
C GLN A 91 -7.04 -0.86 1.73
N TRP A 92 -7.61 0.30 2.06
CA TRP A 92 -8.60 1.00 1.24
C TRP A 92 -8.18 2.45 1.09
N LEU A 93 -8.05 2.91 -0.15
CA LEU A 93 -7.62 4.24 -0.54
C LEU A 93 -8.65 4.82 -1.51
N LYS A 94 -9.00 6.08 -1.32
CA LYS A 94 -9.83 6.85 -2.24
C LYS A 94 -9.08 8.10 -2.67
N PHE A 95 -9.07 8.39 -3.98
CA PHE A 95 -8.48 9.61 -4.52
C PHE A 95 -9.51 10.73 -4.61
N PHE A 96 -9.10 11.97 -4.35
CA PHE A 96 -9.95 13.16 -4.28
C PHE A 96 -10.05 13.88 -5.62
N GLU A 97 -8.95 13.93 -6.36
CA GLU A 97 -8.80 14.65 -7.63
C GLU A 97 -7.92 13.80 -8.55
N GLY A 98 -8.42 13.53 -9.75
CA GLY A 98 -7.76 12.64 -10.72
C GLY A 98 -7.98 11.16 -10.39
N ASP A 99 -8.22 10.39 -11.44
CA ASP A 99 -8.28 8.93 -11.38
C ASP A 99 -6.94 8.38 -11.87
N PRO A 100 -5.95 8.12 -10.99
CA PRO A 100 -4.68 7.55 -11.44
C PRO A 100 -4.95 6.20 -12.11
N GLY A 101 -4.74 6.15 -13.44
CA GLY A 101 -5.09 4.98 -14.26
C GLY A 101 -6.58 4.66 -14.35
N GLY A 102 -7.47 5.64 -14.16
CA GLY A 102 -8.92 5.45 -14.21
C GLY A 102 -9.52 4.78 -12.96
N MET A 103 -8.77 4.68 -11.86
CA MET A 103 -9.22 4.06 -10.62
C MET A 103 -9.47 5.10 -9.50
N GLU A 104 -10.73 5.41 -9.23
CA GLU A 104 -11.14 6.27 -8.09
C GLU A 104 -10.72 5.69 -6.72
N THR A 105 -10.59 4.37 -6.64
CA THR A 105 -10.42 3.62 -5.39
C THR A 105 -9.44 2.47 -5.54
N PHE A 106 -8.39 2.47 -4.72
CA PHE A 106 -7.49 1.33 -4.59
C PHE A 106 -7.85 0.52 -3.34
N LYS A 107 -8.04 -0.80 -3.49
CA LYS A 107 -8.31 -1.70 -2.37
C LYS A 107 -7.63 -3.04 -2.57
N GLY A 108 -7.06 -3.60 -1.50
CA GLY A 108 -6.39 -4.89 -1.62
C GLY A 108 -5.75 -5.41 -0.36
N PHE A 109 -5.43 -6.71 -0.40
CA PHE A 109 -4.61 -7.38 0.58
C PHE A 109 -3.13 -7.09 0.31
N GLY A 110 -2.35 -7.03 1.38
CA GLY A 110 -0.91 -6.96 1.34
C GLY A 110 -0.31 -7.81 2.45
N PHE A 111 0.94 -8.21 2.26
CA PHE A 111 1.73 -8.93 3.23
C PHE A 111 2.99 -8.13 3.53
N ASP A 112 3.45 -8.20 4.77
CA ASP A 112 4.69 -7.59 5.22
C ASP A 112 5.58 -8.63 5.89
N ALA A 113 6.87 -8.54 5.60
CA ALA A 113 7.92 -9.33 6.23
C ALA A 113 9.13 -8.42 6.42
N GLY A 114 9.75 -8.43 7.60
CA GLY A 114 10.87 -7.53 7.86
C GLY A 114 11.60 -7.76 9.17
N LEU A 115 12.66 -6.98 9.37
CA LEU A 115 13.43 -6.93 10.61
C LEU A 115 13.12 -5.62 11.32
N THR A 116 12.72 -5.72 12.58
CA THR A 116 12.41 -4.60 13.47
C THR A 116 13.51 -4.41 14.49
N TYR A 117 14.00 -3.17 14.64
CA TYR A 117 14.92 -2.77 15.69
C TYR A 117 14.17 -1.98 16.77
N ARG A 118 14.36 -2.35 18.04
CA ARG A 118 13.71 -1.73 19.20
C ARG A 118 14.71 -0.86 19.94
N PHE A 119 14.51 0.46 19.86
CA PHE A 119 15.25 1.41 20.69
C PHE A 119 14.85 1.23 22.15
N GLN A 120 15.81 0.87 23.00
CA GLN A 120 15.64 0.83 24.45
C GLN A 120 16.51 1.93 25.04
N TYR A 121 15.89 2.84 25.79
CA TYR A 121 16.63 3.79 26.63
C TYR A 121 16.99 3.06 27.93
N GLN A 122 18.28 3.07 28.28
CA GLN A 122 18.77 2.65 29.59
C GLN A 122 18.76 3.82 30.56
#